data_AF-A0A8S3UVL2-F1
#
_entry.id   AF-A0A8S3UVL2-F1
#
_cell.length_a   1.000
_cell.length_b   1.000
_cell.length_c   1.000
_cell.angle_alpha   90.00
_cell.angle_beta   90.00
_cell.angle_gamma   90.00
#
_symmetry.space_group_name_H-M   'P 1'
#
loop_
_entity.id
_entity.type
_entity.pdbx_description
1 polymer ?
#
loop_
_entity_poly.entity_id
_entity_poly.type
_entity_poly.pdbx_seq_one_letter_code
_entity_poly.pdbx_strand_id
1 'polypeptide(L)'
;MESLATCSKFHEYPQDNGNTFLTEFESFSTLHGLSEFNLTDKRMLAAFHLHLKGPALTWYNSLSDESKSDWKSVRILFKEKYVNFCGHGANALMHSEIFQNLSLSSGQSVEDFYCLIYEKGKLLAKPEHEMLSKFISGLPEQMSFFVRAGMPQDMQNALASAKMAEAYGYRKHDESVNAAGLFKNKFHDNRRTAAGQNTEVRDLQQQIQELSELVKTQKEMKSDKSSPEAPTAASSEISEMKDQIQTLTSLLSSMNVQNKPQATNDRQNTPYRNYNYPANGRQVNNDRNNFSGPCFKCQGRGHRQRECYWNGMGQSSSTAKCQLCQQEGHTANFCAQFDSGNRQNPGDRHGRPG
;
A
#
# COMPACT_ATOMS: atom_id res chain seq x y z
N MET A 1 40.23 16.30 -13.07
CA MET A 1 39.79 14.93 -13.34
C MET A 1 38.30 15.02 -13.58
N GLU A 2 37.88 14.96 -14.84
CA GLU A 2 36.46 14.94 -15.18
C GLU A 2 35.87 13.60 -14.74
N SER A 3 34.80 13.66 -13.95
CA SER A 3 34.02 12.48 -13.60
C SER A 3 33.35 11.97 -14.86
N LEU A 4 33.95 10.96 -15.52
CA LEU A 4 33.34 10.27 -16.65
C LEU A 4 31.98 9.73 -16.22
N ALA A 5 30.91 10.09 -16.94
CA ALA A 5 29.57 9.62 -16.66
C ALA A 5 29.54 8.09 -16.82
N THR A 6 29.34 7.36 -15.73
CA THR A 6 29.25 5.90 -15.75
C THR A 6 27.78 5.47 -15.88
N CYS A 7 27.47 4.61 -16.84
CA CYS A 7 26.15 3.96 -16.91
C CYS A 7 26.00 2.94 -15.78
N SER A 8 24.81 2.90 -15.18
CA SER A 8 24.47 1.89 -14.17
C SER A 8 24.48 0.48 -14.77
N LYS A 9 24.71 -0.55 -13.94
CA LYS A 9 24.66 -1.96 -14.38
C LYS A 9 23.28 -2.54 -14.13
N PHE A 10 22.77 -3.31 -15.08
CA PHE A 10 21.45 -3.94 -15.01
C PHE A 10 21.56 -5.42 -14.61
N HIS A 11 20.82 -5.81 -13.56
CA HIS A 11 20.91 -7.13 -12.95
C HIS A 11 19.64 -7.98 -13.13
N GLU A 12 18.50 -7.38 -13.48
CA GLU A 12 17.15 -7.99 -13.43
C GLU A 12 16.57 -8.11 -12.01
N TYR A 13 16.99 -7.27 -11.07
CA TYR A 13 16.37 -7.29 -9.74
C TYR A 13 15.06 -6.47 -9.71
N PRO A 14 14.16 -6.70 -8.73
CA PRO A 14 12.86 -6.00 -8.66
C PRO A 14 12.96 -4.47 -8.61
N GLN A 15 14.10 -3.93 -8.15
CA GLN A 15 14.38 -2.50 -8.15
C GLN A 15 14.91 -1.96 -9.49
N ASP A 16 15.37 -2.84 -10.39
CA ASP A 16 15.92 -2.44 -11.68
C ASP A 16 14.77 -2.08 -12.63
N ASN A 17 14.83 -0.89 -13.21
CA ASN A 17 13.87 -0.46 -14.22
C ASN A 17 14.50 -0.55 -15.62
N GLY A 18 14.02 -1.48 -16.44
CA GLY A 18 14.54 -1.70 -17.79
C GLY A 18 14.45 -0.45 -18.68
N ASN A 19 13.40 0.38 -18.53
CA ASN A 19 13.26 1.63 -19.29
C ASN A 19 14.31 2.66 -18.88
N THR A 20 14.48 2.85 -17.57
CA THR A 20 15.48 3.78 -17.03
C THR A 20 16.88 3.37 -17.47
N PHE A 21 17.23 2.10 -17.28
CA PHE A 21 18.52 1.57 -17.73
C PHE A 21 18.75 1.77 -19.22
N LEU A 22 17.77 1.43 -20.07
CA LEU A 22 17.93 1.59 -21.51
C LEU A 22 18.12 3.05 -21.92
N THR A 23 17.41 3.98 -21.26
CA THR A 23 17.55 5.43 -21.50
C THR A 23 18.92 5.95 -21.07
N GLU A 24 19.40 5.53 -19.90
CA GLU A 24 20.74 5.85 -19.40
C GLU A 24 21.82 5.29 -20.34
N PHE A 25 21.67 4.04 -20.77
CA PHE A 25 22.59 3.38 -21.68
C PHE A 25 22.63 4.04 -23.06
N GLU A 26 21.48 4.45 -23.61
CA GLU A 26 21.41 5.18 -24.89
C GLU A 26 22.08 6.56 -24.78
N SER A 27 21.90 7.25 -23.65
CA SER A 27 22.56 8.53 -23.37
C SER A 27 24.07 8.36 -23.23
N PHE A 28 24.51 7.34 -22.49
CA PHE A 28 25.91 6.94 -22.38
C PHE A 28 26.51 6.61 -23.75
N SER A 29 25.80 5.84 -24.56
CA SER A 29 26.24 5.47 -25.91
C SER A 29 26.41 6.70 -26.80
N THR A 30 25.49 7.65 -26.72
CA THR A 30 25.57 8.91 -27.47
C THR A 30 26.77 9.75 -27.01
N LEU A 31 26.98 9.89 -25.69
CA LEU A 31 28.11 10.64 -25.13
C LEU A 31 29.47 10.07 -25.56
N HIS A 32 29.58 8.74 -25.66
CA HIS A 32 30.81 8.06 -26.06
C HIS A 32 30.95 7.85 -27.58
N GLY A 33 30.08 8.45 -28.39
CA GLY A 33 30.13 8.31 -29.85
C GLY A 33 29.87 6.88 -30.34
N LEU A 34 29.22 6.06 -29.52
CA LEU A 34 28.80 4.69 -29.87
C LEU A 34 27.53 4.67 -30.72
N SER A 35 27.00 5.83 -31.14
CA SER A 35 25.83 5.93 -32.03
C SER A 35 26.16 6.52 -33.41
N GLU A 36 27.42 6.91 -33.68
CA GLU A 36 27.82 7.51 -34.96
C GLU A 36 28.12 6.46 -36.06
N PHE A 37 27.89 6.86 -37.32
CA PHE A 37 27.73 6.02 -38.52
C PHE A 37 28.71 4.85 -38.76
N ASN A 38 28.14 3.72 -39.20
CA ASN A 38 28.72 2.60 -39.98
C ASN A 38 29.70 1.59 -39.33
N LEU A 39 30.07 1.71 -38.05
CA LEU A 39 30.88 0.67 -37.34
C LEU A 39 30.22 0.18 -36.04
N THR A 40 28.93 0.43 -35.89
CA THR A 40 28.39 0.89 -34.61
C THR A 40 27.72 -0.20 -33.78
N ASP A 41 27.06 -1.18 -34.43
CA ASP A 41 26.25 -2.15 -33.71
C ASP A 41 27.10 -3.11 -32.86
N LYS A 42 28.25 -3.57 -33.36
CA LYS A 42 29.12 -4.49 -32.60
C LYS A 42 29.70 -3.85 -31.35
N ARG A 43 30.09 -2.57 -31.41
CA ARG A 43 30.60 -1.83 -30.24
C ARG A 43 29.47 -1.57 -29.24
N MET A 44 28.29 -1.21 -29.72
CA MET A 44 27.11 -1.00 -28.89
C MET A 44 26.69 -2.29 -28.19
N LEU A 45 26.66 -3.41 -28.90
CA LEU A 45 26.39 -4.75 -28.35
C LEU A 45 27.43 -5.17 -27.32
N ALA A 46 28.71 -4.95 -27.59
CA ALA A 46 29.78 -5.25 -26.63
C ALA A 46 29.67 -4.37 -25.38
N ALA A 47 29.43 -3.07 -25.55
CA ALA A 47 29.20 -2.15 -24.44
C ALA A 47 27.96 -2.56 -23.62
N PHE A 48 26.86 -2.89 -24.30
CA PHE A 48 25.63 -3.35 -23.66
C PHE A 48 25.88 -4.61 -22.82
N HIS A 49 26.54 -5.60 -23.41
CA HIS A 49 26.95 -6.83 -22.74
C HIS A 49 27.77 -6.57 -21.45
N LEU A 50 28.69 -5.61 -21.47
CA LEU A 50 29.50 -5.23 -20.30
C LEU A 50 28.69 -4.55 -19.17
N HIS A 51 27.53 -3.99 -19.48
CA HIS A 51 26.63 -3.34 -18.53
C HIS A 51 25.55 -4.28 -17.97
N LEU A 52 25.44 -5.50 -18.51
CA LEU A 52 24.59 -6.54 -17.94
C LEU A 52 25.34 -7.33 -16.87
N LYS A 53 24.61 -7.75 -15.83
CA LYS A 53 25.09 -8.64 -14.77
C LYS A 53 24.01 -9.62 -14.35
N GLY A 54 24.41 -10.66 -13.60
CA GLY A 54 23.48 -11.59 -12.97
C GLY A 54 22.54 -12.28 -13.98
N PRO A 55 21.25 -12.47 -13.64
CA PRO A 55 20.25 -13.07 -14.52
C PRO A 55 20.12 -12.38 -15.90
N ALA A 56 20.22 -11.04 -15.95
CA ALA A 56 20.16 -10.31 -17.22
C ALA A 56 21.30 -10.70 -18.17
N LEU A 57 22.51 -10.89 -17.64
CA LEU A 57 23.66 -11.35 -18.42
C LEU A 57 23.47 -12.80 -18.90
N THR A 58 22.97 -13.68 -18.03
CA THR A 58 22.64 -15.06 -18.40
C THR A 58 21.61 -15.11 -19.53
N TRP A 59 20.57 -14.28 -19.45
CA TRP A 59 19.59 -14.13 -20.52
C TRP A 59 20.23 -13.69 -21.83
N TYR A 60 21.03 -12.63 -21.80
CA TYR A 60 21.69 -12.15 -23.01
C TYR A 60 22.55 -13.24 -23.65
N ASN A 61 23.30 -13.99 -22.83
CA ASN A 61 24.11 -15.10 -23.30
C ASN A 61 23.28 -16.23 -23.92
N SER A 62 22.06 -16.47 -23.43
CA SER A 62 21.14 -17.48 -23.98
C SER A 62 20.51 -17.11 -25.33
N LEU A 63 20.59 -15.84 -25.77
CA LEU A 63 20.10 -15.43 -27.09
C LEU A 63 20.96 -16.05 -28.20
N SER A 64 20.34 -16.38 -29.34
CA SER A 64 21.05 -16.91 -30.51
C SER A 64 21.94 -15.84 -31.16
N ASP A 65 22.97 -16.26 -31.89
CA ASP A 65 23.91 -15.33 -32.54
C ASP A 65 23.22 -14.49 -33.63
N GLU A 66 22.19 -15.04 -34.29
CA GLU A 66 21.37 -14.29 -35.24
C GLU A 66 20.64 -13.13 -34.56
N SER A 67 20.14 -13.37 -33.33
CA SER A 67 19.44 -12.37 -32.53
C SER A 67 20.37 -11.27 -32.00
N LYS A 68 21.67 -11.59 -31.83
CA LYS A 68 22.73 -10.68 -31.40
C LYS A 68 23.45 -9.98 -32.57
N SER A 69 22.99 -10.16 -33.80
CA SER A 69 23.67 -9.60 -34.98
C SER A 69 23.54 -8.07 -35.09
N ASP A 70 22.46 -7.51 -34.53
CA ASP A 70 22.09 -6.11 -34.64
C ASP A 70 21.61 -5.58 -33.28
N TRP A 71 22.05 -4.37 -32.92
CA TRP A 71 21.61 -3.68 -31.72
C TRP A 71 20.10 -3.48 -31.70
N LYS A 72 19.48 -3.15 -32.85
CA LYS A 72 18.04 -2.93 -32.92
C LYS A 72 17.26 -4.18 -32.50
N SER A 73 17.71 -5.35 -32.94
CA SER A 73 17.12 -6.64 -32.57
C SER A 73 17.25 -6.92 -31.07
N VAL A 74 18.47 -6.76 -30.51
CA VAL A 74 18.70 -6.92 -29.07
C VAL A 74 17.87 -5.94 -28.25
N ARG A 75 17.76 -4.69 -28.69
CA ARG A 75 16.95 -3.66 -28.03
C ARG A 75 15.47 -4.05 -28.02
N ILE A 76 14.93 -4.60 -29.11
CA ILE A 76 13.55 -5.08 -29.17
C ILE A 76 13.35 -6.23 -28.18
N LEU A 77 14.23 -7.23 -28.19
CA LEU A 77 14.16 -8.39 -27.28
C LEU A 77 14.31 -7.97 -25.81
N PHE A 78 15.21 -7.04 -25.52
CA PHE A 78 15.36 -6.47 -24.18
C PHE A 78 14.09 -5.75 -23.76
N LYS A 79 13.50 -4.95 -24.65
CA LYS A 79 12.25 -4.28 -24.36
C LYS A 79 11.14 -5.30 -24.13
N GLU A 80 10.98 -6.28 -25.00
CA GLU A 80 9.97 -7.32 -24.85
C GLU A 80 10.08 -8.05 -23.51
N LYS A 81 11.30 -8.35 -23.06
CA LYS A 81 11.52 -9.08 -21.81
C LYS A 81 11.42 -8.22 -20.55
N TYR A 82 11.98 -7.00 -20.57
CA TYR A 82 12.25 -6.21 -19.35
C TYR A 82 11.53 -4.86 -19.29
N VAL A 83 10.94 -4.41 -20.39
CA VAL A 83 10.30 -3.09 -20.48
C VAL A 83 8.81 -3.21 -20.74
N ASN A 84 8.47 -3.97 -21.77
CA ASN A 84 7.12 -4.31 -22.16
C ASN A 84 6.65 -5.33 -21.15
N PHE A 85 6.14 -4.81 -20.06
CA PHE A 85 5.46 -5.58 -19.05
C PHE A 85 4.17 -6.12 -19.67
N CYS A 86 4.27 -7.17 -20.47
CA CYS A 86 3.13 -7.92 -20.94
C CYS A 86 2.48 -8.48 -19.68
N GLY A 87 1.29 -7.98 -19.32
CA GLY A 87 0.56 -8.27 -18.08
C GLY A 87 0.23 -9.75 -17.80
N HIS A 88 0.86 -10.68 -18.51
CA HIS A 88 0.67 -12.12 -18.49
C HIS A 88 1.90 -12.87 -17.95
N GLY A 89 3.00 -12.17 -17.61
CA GLY A 89 4.16 -12.79 -16.98
C GLY A 89 3.99 -13.03 -15.48
N ALA A 90 4.75 -13.97 -14.90
CA ALA A 90 4.75 -14.23 -13.45
C ALA A 90 5.06 -12.96 -12.62
N ASN A 91 5.96 -12.10 -13.11
CA ASN A 91 6.23 -10.80 -12.50
C ASN A 91 5.00 -9.88 -12.54
N ALA A 92 4.18 -9.95 -13.58
CA ALA A 92 2.94 -9.17 -13.67
C ALA A 92 1.90 -9.57 -12.65
N LEU A 93 1.76 -10.86 -12.39
CA LEU A 93 0.90 -11.35 -11.34
C LEU A 93 1.38 -10.89 -9.97
N MET A 94 2.69 -11.01 -9.69
CA MET A 94 3.28 -10.55 -8.43
C MET A 94 3.09 -9.04 -8.22
N HIS A 95 3.44 -8.21 -9.21
CA HIS A 95 3.26 -6.75 -9.09
C HIS A 95 1.78 -6.36 -9.01
N SER A 96 0.89 -7.07 -9.70
CA SER A 96 -0.56 -6.87 -9.59
C SER A 96 -1.03 -7.18 -8.18
N GLU A 97 -0.58 -8.28 -7.58
CA GLU A 97 -0.91 -8.64 -6.19
C GLU A 97 -0.40 -7.61 -5.19
N ILE A 98 0.86 -7.17 -5.33
CA ILE A 98 1.42 -6.09 -4.53
C ILE A 98 0.56 -4.84 -4.64
N PHE A 99 0.19 -4.43 -5.87
CA PHE A 99 -0.66 -3.27 -6.11
C PHE A 99 -2.04 -3.41 -5.46
N GLN A 100 -2.66 -4.58 -5.54
CA GLN A 100 -3.96 -4.84 -4.91
C GLN A 100 -3.90 -4.79 -3.38
N ASN A 101 -2.75 -5.12 -2.80
CA ASN A 101 -2.55 -5.13 -1.36
C ASN A 101 -2.03 -3.79 -0.79
N LEU A 102 -1.76 -2.79 -1.64
CA LEU A 102 -1.31 -1.47 -1.18
C LEU A 102 -2.38 -0.80 -0.29
N SER A 103 -1.94 -0.33 0.87
CA SER A 103 -2.73 0.51 1.78
C SER A 103 -1.83 1.54 2.46
N LEU A 104 -2.40 2.66 2.89
CA LEU A 104 -1.67 3.72 3.57
C LEU A 104 -1.19 3.21 4.92
N SER A 105 0.14 3.22 5.11
CA SER A 105 0.74 2.82 6.38
C SER A 105 0.61 3.94 7.42
N SER A 106 0.52 3.58 8.71
CA SER A 106 0.28 4.53 9.80
C SER A 106 1.31 5.67 9.90
N GLY A 107 2.55 5.46 9.47
CA GLY A 107 3.62 6.47 9.43
C GLY A 107 3.92 7.08 8.06
N GLN A 108 3.29 6.61 6.98
CA GLN A 108 3.54 7.06 5.60
C GLN A 108 2.74 8.31 5.25
N SER A 109 3.31 9.33 4.60
CA SER A 109 2.51 10.49 4.19
C SER A 109 1.49 10.13 3.09
N VAL A 110 0.41 10.91 2.99
CA VAL A 110 -0.61 10.71 1.95
C VAL A 110 0.00 10.92 0.55
N GLU A 111 0.91 11.88 0.42
CA GLU A 111 1.66 12.16 -0.81
C GLU A 111 2.57 10.99 -1.22
N ASP A 112 3.30 10.39 -0.28
CA ASP A 112 4.15 9.23 -0.59
C ASP A 112 3.31 8.05 -1.04
N PHE A 113 2.16 7.82 -0.40
CA PHE A 113 1.24 6.78 -0.80
C PHE A 113 0.63 7.03 -2.17
N TYR A 114 0.26 8.28 -2.47
CA TYR A 114 -0.18 8.70 -3.79
C TYR A 114 0.88 8.41 -4.87
N CYS A 115 2.13 8.81 -4.64
CA CYS A 115 3.25 8.57 -5.54
C CYS A 115 3.46 7.07 -5.78
N LEU A 116 3.38 6.27 -4.72
CA LEU A 116 3.51 4.81 -4.80
C LEU A 116 2.41 4.19 -5.67
N ILE A 117 1.15 4.58 -5.47
CA ILE A 117 0.02 4.11 -6.27
C ILE A 117 0.21 4.50 -7.74
N TYR A 118 0.63 5.73 -7.99
CA TYR A 118 0.83 6.22 -9.35
C TYR A 118 1.97 5.49 -10.06
N GLU A 119 3.13 5.32 -9.41
CA GLU A 119 4.28 4.60 -9.96
C GLU A 119 3.93 3.15 -10.27
N LYS A 120 3.35 2.43 -9.30
CA LYS A 120 2.99 1.01 -9.48
C LYS A 120 1.85 0.82 -10.48
N GLY A 121 0.86 1.71 -10.47
CA GLY A 121 -0.22 1.71 -11.46
C GLY A 121 0.29 1.94 -12.88
N LYS A 122 1.20 2.89 -13.08
CA LYS A 122 1.86 3.13 -14.38
C LYS A 122 2.69 1.94 -14.84
N LEU A 123 3.45 1.32 -13.93
CA LEU A 123 4.23 0.12 -14.22
C LEU A 123 3.35 -1.04 -14.73
N LEU A 124 2.15 -1.18 -14.15
CA LEU A 124 1.17 -2.19 -14.53
C LEU A 124 0.26 -1.78 -15.69
N ALA A 125 0.51 -0.62 -16.33
CA ALA A 125 -0.34 -0.02 -17.35
C ALA A 125 -1.83 0.09 -16.94
N LYS A 126 -2.07 0.37 -15.66
CA LYS A 126 -3.43 0.52 -15.10
C LYS A 126 -4.07 1.82 -15.57
N PRO A 127 -5.36 1.80 -15.94
CA PRO A 127 -6.06 3.02 -16.29
C PRO A 127 -6.24 3.91 -15.05
N GLU A 128 -6.38 5.21 -15.26
CA GLU A 128 -6.41 6.19 -14.17
C GLU A 128 -7.56 5.96 -13.19
N HIS A 129 -8.73 5.53 -13.66
CA HIS A 129 -9.86 5.23 -12.78
C HIS A 129 -9.60 4.04 -11.84
N GLU A 130 -8.81 3.03 -12.27
CA GLU A 130 -8.39 1.93 -11.40
C GLU A 130 -7.39 2.42 -10.34
N MET A 131 -6.46 3.29 -10.74
CA MET A 131 -5.52 3.92 -9.81
C MET A 131 -6.25 4.78 -8.77
N LEU A 132 -7.26 5.55 -9.19
CA LEU A 132 -8.12 6.36 -8.33
C LEU A 132 -8.90 5.49 -7.34
N SER A 133 -9.56 4.45 -7.84
CA SER A 133 -10.28 3.49 -6.98
C SER A 133 -9.35 2.82 -5.98
N LYS A 134 -8.12 2.47 -6.39
CA LYS A 134 -7.13 1.86 -5.52
C LYS A 134 -6.59 2.84 -4.48
N PHE A 135 -6.32 4.09 -4.87
CA PHE A 135 -5.91 5.13 -3.94
C PHE A 135 -6.96 5.32 -2.85
N ILE A 136 -8.22 5.53 -3.23
CA ILE A 136 -9.34 5.74 -2.28
C ILE A 136 -9.56 4.52 -1.37
N SER A 137 -9.52 3.29 -1.92
CA SER A 137 -9.72 2.07 -1.13
C SER A 137 -8.54 1.71 -0.24
N GLY A 138 -7.34 2.21 -0.55
CA GLY A 138 -6.15 2.03 0.28
C GLY A 138 -6.05 2.99 1.47
N LEU A 139 -6.91 4.02 1.55
CA LEU A 139 -6.96 4.94 2.69
C LEU A 139 -7.67 4.33 3.90
N PRO A 140 -7.38 4.79 5.13
CA PRO A 140 -8.15 4.43 6.33
C PRO A 140 -9.65 4.72 6.14
N GLU A 141 -10.52 3.92 6.77
CA GLU A 141 -11.97 3.93 6.52
C GLU A 141 -12.58 5.34 6.58
N GLN A 142 -12.35 6.06 7.68
CA GLN A 142 -12.89 7.42 7.88
C GLN A 142 -12.40 8.42 6.81
N MET A 143 -11.13 8.32 6.45
CA MET A 143 -10.51 9.16 5.43
C MET A 143 -11.04 8.81 4.03
N SER A 144 -11.17 7.52 3.71
CA SER A 144 -11.73 7.04 2.45
C SER A 144 -13.19 7.48 2.28
N PHE A 145 -13.97 7.48 3.36
CA PHE A 145 -15.35 7.97 3.39
C PHE A 145 -15.39 9.46 3.07
N PHE A 146 -14.56 10.26 3.74
CA PHE A 146 -14.46 11.71 3.48
C PHE A 146 -14.11 12.01 2.02
N VAL A 147 -13.11 11.31 1.47
CA VAL A 147 -12.70 11.49 0.08
C VAL A 147 -13.82 11.11 -0.89
N ARG A 148 -14.53 9.99 -0.66
CA ARG A 148 -15.67 9.59 -1.50
C ARG A 148 -16.82 10.59 -1.45
N ALA A 149 -17.08 11.20 -0.29
CA ALA A 149 -18.12 12.23 -0.15
C ALA A 149 -17.83 13.46 -1.03
N GLY A 150 -16.56 13.74 -1.32
CA GLY A 150 -16.14 14.79 -2.25
C GLY A 150 -16.31 14.44 -3.74
N MET A 151 -16.65 13.18 -4.08
CA MET A 151 -16.81 12.66 -5.45
C MET A 151 -15.67 13.09 -6.42
N PRO A 152 -14.40 12.79 -6.10
CA PRO A 152 -13.28 13.19 -6.93
C PRO A 152 -13.38 12.58 -8.33
N GLN A 153 -13.13 13.40 -9.35
CA GLN A 153 -13.15 12.98 -10.76
C GLN A 153 -11.79 12.46 -11.24
N ASP A 154 -10.72 12.82 -10.54
CA ASP A 154 -9.35 12.51 -10.90
C ASP A 154 -8.48 12.28 -9.66
N MET A 155 -7.26 11.80 -9.91
CA MET A 155 -6.26 11.51 -8.86
C MET A 155 -5.87 12.73 -8.03
N GLN A 156 -5.81 13.92 -8.64
CA GLN A 156 -5.38 15.15 -7.96
C GLN A 156 -6.44 15.68 -7.00
N ASN A 157 -7.71 15.65 -7.42
CA ASN A 157 -8.86 15.99 -6.59
C ASN A 157 -8.97 15.04 -5.40
N ALA A 158 -8.75 13.73 -5.63
CA ALA A 158 -8.73 12.76 -4.53
C ALA A 158 -7.58 13.02 -3.54
N LEU A 159 -6.39 13.36 -4.04
CA LEU A 159 -5.25 13.74 -3.19
C LEU A 159 -5.56 15.00 -2.37
N ALA A 160 -6.13 16.04 -2.98
CA ALA A 160 -6.51 17.26 -2.28
C ALA A 160 -7.52 16.99 -1.16
N SER A 161 -8.57 16.19 -1.43
CA SER A 161 -9.54 15.77 -0.42
C SER A 161 -8.91 14.92 0.68
N ALA A 162 -7.99 14.03 0.33
CA ALA A 162 -7.27 13.18 1.27
C ALA A 162 -6.39 14.02 2.22
N LYS A 163 -5.69 15.03 1.72
CA LYS A 163 -4.90 15.97 2.52
C LYS A 163 -5.77 16.81 3.46
N MET A 164 -6.93 17.27 2.99
CA MET A 164 -7.90 17.94 3.87
C MET A 164 -8.36 16.99 4.99
N ALA A 165 -8.70 15.75 4.64
CA ALA A 165 -9.13 14.76 5.63
C ALA A 165 -8.05 14.49 6.69
N GLU A 166 -6.79 14.40 6.26
CA GLU A 166 -5.65 14.26 7.16
C GLU A 166 -5.53 15.47 8.11
N ALA A 167 -5.67 16.69 7.59
CA ALA A 167 -5.64 17.92 8.40
C ALA A 167 -6.79 17.99 9.43
N TYR A 168 -7.94 17.39 9.12
CA TYR A 168 -9.07 17.24 10.05
C TYR A 168 -8.92 16.06 11.02
N GLY A 169 -7.84 15.28 10.93
CA GLY A 169 -7.53 14.20 11.87
C GLY A 169 -8.22 12.86 11.57
N TYR A 170 -8.72 12.65 10.34
CA TYR A 170 -9.35 11.38 9.92
C TYR A 170 -8.36 10.23 9.66
N ARG A 171 -7.08 10.43 9.98
CA ARG A 171 -6.02 9.42 9.80
C ARG A 171 -6.01 8.34 10.88
N LYS A 172 -6.86 8.44 11.92
CA LYS A 172 -6.91 7.46 13.00
C LYS A 172 -7.27 6.08 12.41
N HIS A 173 -6.33 5.15 12.44
CA HIS A 173 -6.66 3.74 12.29
C HIS A 173 -7.51 3.39 13.50
N ASP A 174 -8.79 3.08 13.29
CA ASP A 174 -9.64 2.61 14.38
C ASP A 174 -9.03 1.32 14.95
N GLU A 175 -8.35 1.44 16.09
CA GLU A 175 -7.93 0.28 16.88
C GLU A 175 -9.14 -0.49 17.45
N SER A 176 -10.37 0.03 17.27
CA SER A 176 -11.59 -0.47 17.89
C SER A 176 -12.46 -1.42 17.04
N VAL A 177 -12.08 -1.76 15.81
CA VAL A 177 -12.86 -2.70 14.97
C VAL A 177 -12.19 -4.08 14.93
N ASN A 178 -12.02 -4.71 16.09
CA ASN A 178 -11.67 -6.13 16.21
C ASN A 178 -12.67 -6.82 17.16
N ALA A 179 -13.92 -6.97 16.73
CA ALA A 179 -14.89 -7.83 17.42
C ALA A 179 -15.90 -8.56 16.51
N ALA A 180 -15.88 -8.36 15.18
CA ALA A 180 -16.93 -8.92 14.30
C ALA A 180 -16.42 -9.54 12.98
N GLY A 181 -15.19 -10.06 12.97
CA GLY A 181 -14.57 -10.66 11.77
C GLY A 181 -13.82 -11.96 12.06
N LEU A 182 -14.29 -12.78 13.00
CA LEU A 182 -13.66 -14.05 13.36
C LEU A 182 -14.09 -15.17 12.39
N PHE A 183 -13.80 -15.09 11.09
CA PHE A 183 -13.70 -16.23 10.16
C PHE A 183 -13.19 -15.73 8.79
N LYS A 184 -11.87 -15.57 8.63
CA LYS A 184 -11.16 -15.75 7.35
C LYS A 184 -9.64 -15.77 7.58
N ASN A 185 -9.08 -16.94 7.27
CA ASN A 185 -7.69 -17.23 6.90
C ASN A 185 -6.56 -16.70 7.81
N LYS A 186 -6.11 -17.59 8.69
CA LYS A 186 -4.74 -17.64 9.19
C LYS A 186 -3.79 -17.83 8.01
N PHE A 187 -3.20 -16.75 7.52
CA PHE A 187 -1.85 -16.76 6.96
C PHE A 187 -1.09 -15.58 7.55
N HIS A 188 0.17 -15.84 7.89
CA HIS A 188 1.01 -15.11 8.82
C HIS A 188 1.07 -13.60 8.58
N ASP A 189 0.68 -12.83 9.59
CA ASP A 189 1.12 -11.44 9.71
C ASP A 189 2.00 -11.26 10.95
N ASN A 190 3.21 -10.82 10.67
CA ASN A 190 4.37 -10.81 11.55
C ASN A 190 4.35 -9.54 12.40
N ARG A 191 3.40 -9.43 13.34
CA ARG A 191 3.40 -8.35 14.34
C ARG A 191 4.18 -8.81 15.57
N ARG A 192 5.50 -8.73 15.47
CA ARG A 192 6.47 -8.96 16.55
C ARG A 192 6.20 -7.99 17.71
N THR A 193 5.55 -8.47 18.76
CA THR A 193 5.67 -7.89 20.10
C THR A 193 7.09 -8.18 20.61
N ALA A 194 7.69 -7.28 21.40
CA ALA A 194 9.04 -7.44 21.95
C ALA A 194 9.21 -8.73 22.80
N ALA A 195 8.11 -9.34 23.23
CA ALA A 195 8.10 -10.65 23.88
C ALA A 195 8.29 -11.82 22.88
N GLY A 196 7.75 -11.73 21.66
CA GLY A 196 7.85 -12.77 20.63
C GLY A 196 9.18 -12.78 19.86
N GLN A 197 9.87 -11.64 19.77
CA GLN A 197 11.24 -11.62 19.19
C GLN A 197 12.24 -12.36 20.08
N ASN A 198 12.08 -12.30 21.41
CA ASN A 198 12.96 -13.00 22.34
C ASN A 198 12.76 -14.52 22.32
N THR A 199 11.55 -15.01 22.01
CA THR A 199 11.31 -16.45 21.85
C THR A 199 11.89 -16.96 20.52
N GLU A 200 11.72 -16.23 19.42
CA GLU A 200 12.32 -16.60 18.13
C GLU A 200 13.86 -16.58 18.16
N VAL A 201 14.46 -15.59 18.83
CA VAL A 201 15.92 -15.54 19.00
C VAL A 201 16.40 -16.70 19.87
N ARG A 202 15.63 -17.11 20.88
CA ARG A 202 15.97 -18.23 21.76
C ARG A 202 15.83 -19.59 21.05
N ASP A 203 14.79 -19.75 20.23
CA ASP A 203 14.60 -20.94 19.39
C ASP A 203 15.69 -21.04 18.30
N LEU A 204 16.08 -19.92 17.68
CA LEU A 204 17.20 -19.89 16.74
C LEU A 204 18.54 -20.20 17.43
N GLN A 205 18.77 -19.69 18.64
CA GLN A 205 19.94 -20.05 19.44
C GLN A 205 19.97 -21.55 19.77
N GLN A 206 18.82 -22.14 20.08
CA GLN A 206 18.70 -23.57 20.35
C GLN A 206 18.98 -24.42 19.10
N GLN A 207 18.45 -24.04 17.93
CA GLN A 207 18.74 -24.73 16.66
C GLN A 207 20.22 -24.66 16.26
N ILE A 208 20.88 -23.51 16.49
CA ILE A 208 22.33 -23.37 16.26
C ILE A 208 23.12 -24.30 17.18
N GLN A 209 22.68 -24.47 18.42
CA GLN A 209 23.34 -25.33 19.39
C GLN A 209 23.19 -26.81 19.03
N GLU A 210 22.00 -27.25 18.61
CA GLU A 210 21.77 -28.61 18.09
C GLU A 210 22.59 -28.92 16.83
N LEU A 211 22.68 -27.97 15.89
CA LEU A 211 23.52 -28.13 14.70
C LEU A 211 25.00 -28.25 15.05
N SER A 212 25.48 -27.50 16.05
CA SER A 212 26.85 -27.61 16.53
C SER A 212 27.16 -28.99 17.13
N GLU A 213 26.20 -29.62 17.82
CA GLU A 213 26.36 -30.98 18.37
C GLU A 213 26.32 -32.06 17.27
N LEU A 214 25.48 -31.90 16.25
CA LEU A 214 25.45 -32.80 15.08
C LEU A 214 26.76 -32.77 14.28
N VAL A 215 27.37 -31.60 14.13
CA VAL A 215 28.69 -31.49 13.47
C VAL A 215 29.78 -32.15 14.32
N LYS A 216 29.69 -32.06 15.65
CA LYS A 216 30.64 -32.69 16.57
C LYS A 216 30.54 -34.22 16.51
N THR A 217 29.32 -34.77 16.52
CA THR A 217 29.08 -36.22 16.39
C THR A 217 29.48 -36.77 15.02
N GLN A 218 29.26 -36.03 13.93
CA GLN A 218 29.79 -36.42 12.61
C GLN A 218 31.32 -36.49 12.56
N LYS A 219 32.02 -35.64 13.31
CA LYS A 219 33.48 -35.66 13.40
C LYS A 219 33.98 -36.86 14.20
N GLU A 220 33.30 -37.20 15.28
CA GLU A 220 33.61 -38.39 16.10
C GLU A 220 33.36 -39.68 15.32
N MET A 221 32.28 -39.77 14.55
CA MET A 221 32.01 -40.94 13.68
C MET A 221 32.99 -41.09 12.50
N LYS A 222 33.68 -40.02 12.08
CA LYS A 222 34.72 -40.07 11.04
C LYS A 222 36.12 -40.38 11.57
N SER A 223 36.32 -40.37 12.90
CA SER A 223 37.63 -40.59 13.52
C SER A 223 38.02 -42.06 13.68
N ASP A 224 37.09 -43.02 13.50
CA ASP A 224 37.32 -44.46 13.72
C ASP A 224 37.62 -45.28 12.45
N LYS A 225 37.84 -44.63 11.30
CA LYS A 225 38.38 -45.30 10.11
C LYS A 225 39.81 -44.83 9.82
N SER A 226 40.75 -45.61 10.36
CA SER A 226 42.17 -45.55 10.07
C SER A 226 42.47 -45.80 8.59
N SER A 227 42.89 -44.76 7.89
CA SER A 227 43.90 -44.87 6.82
C SER A 227 44.57 -43.51 6.59
N PRO A 228 45.91 -43.43 6.45
CA PRO A 228 46.63 -42.17 6.39
C PRO A 228 46.74 -41.68 4.95
N GLU A 229 45.88 -40.75 4.54
CA GLU A 229 46.09 -39.95 3.32
C GLU A 229 45.83 -38.46 3.58
N ALA A 230 46.59 -37.64 2.86
CA ALA A 230 46.97 -36.26 3.12
C ALA A 230 45.82 -35.26 3.45
N PRO A 231 46.10 -34.19 4.23
CA PRO A 231 45.12 -33.18 4.58
C PRO A 231 44.70 -32.36 3.34
N THR A 232 43.46 -32.55 2.89
CA THR A 232 42.87 -31.77 1.80
C THR A 232 42.16 -30.52 2.32
N ALA A 233 42.12 -29.49 1.45
CA ALA A 233 41.69 -28.11 1.70
C ALA A 233 40.32 -27.94 2.39
N ALA A 234 39.45 -28.95 2.36
CA ALA A 234 38.13 -28.94 2.99
C ALA A 234 38.16 -28.76 4.53
N SER A 235 39.26 -29.15 5.20
CA SER A 235 39.42 -28.93 6.64
C SER A 235 39.62 -27.44 6.99
N SER A 236 40.28 -26.69 6.10
CA SER A 236 40.54 -25.26 6.31
C SER A 236 39.29 -24.41 6.11
N GLU A 237 38.47 -24.72 5.10
CA GLU A 237 37.21 -24.03 4.83
C GLU A 237 36.18 -24.22 5.95
N ILE A 238 36.14 -25.41 6.58
CA ILE A 238 35.25 -25.68 7.72
C ILE A 238 35.71 -24.92 8.98
N SER A 239 37.02 -24.71 9.15
CA SER A 239 37.54 -23.89 10.26
C SER A 239 37.18 -22.41 10.07
N GLU A 240 37.33 -21.91 8.85
CA GLU A 240 37.03 -20.51 8.50
C GLU A 240 35.52 -20.21 8.64
N MET A 241 34.66 -21.16 8.28
CA MET A 241 33.20 -21.06 8.49
C MET A 241 32.83 -21.00 9.99
N LYS A 242 33.55 -21.72 10.86
CA LYS A 242 33.31 -21.67 12.31
C LYS A 242 33.66 -20.31 12.91
N ASP A 243 34.76 -19.72 12.46
CA ASP A 243 35.19 -18.40 12.94
C ASP A 243 34.20 -17.31 12.49
N GLN A 244 33.64 -17.42 11.28
CA GLN A 244 32.58 -16.52 10.80
C GLN A 244 31.29 -16.64 11.63
N ILE A 245 30.86 -17.87 11.98
CA ILE A 245 29.66 -18.10 12.80
C ILE A 245 29.85 -17.55 14.23
N GLN A 246 31.04 -17.73 14.84
CA GLN A 246 31.34 -17.14 16.14
C GLN A 246 31.33 -15.61 16.11
N THR A 247 31.85 -15.02 15.04
CA THR A 247 31.88 -13.56 14.86
C THR A 247 30.46 -12.98 14.76
N LEU A 248 29.59 -13.61 13.98
CA LEU A 248 28.17 -13.21 13.86
C LEU A 248 27.40 -13.36 15.18
N THR A 249 27.70 -14.41 15.95
CA THR A 249 27.07 -14.65 17.26
C THR A 249 27.45 -13.57 18.30
N SER A 250 28.69 -13.10 18.26
CA SER A 250 29.18 -12.01 19.12
C SER A 250 28.54 -10.66 18.77
N LEU A 251 28.41 -10.35 17.48
CA LEU A 251 27.74 -9.14 16.99
C LEU A 251 26.27 -9.07 17.41
N LEU A 252 25.52 -10.16 17.26
CA LEU A 252 24.12 -10.24 17.69
C LEU A 252 23.95 -10.02 19.20
N SER A 253 24.88 -10.54 20.00
CA SER A 253 24.87 -10.35 21.46
C SER A 253 25.12 -8.90 21.86
N SER A 254 25.96 -8.17 21.12
CA SER A 254 26.26 -6.76 21.38
C SER A 254 25.10 -5.81 21.04
N MET A 255 24.31 -6.13 20.01
CA MET A 255 23.18 -5.29 19.57
C MET A 255 21.97 -5.35 20.52
N ASN A 256 21.85 -6.39 21.35
CA ASN A 256 20.68 -6.59 22.22
C ASN A 256 20.76 -5.80 23.55
N VAL A 257 21.88 -5.13 23.85
CA VAL A 257 22.11 -4.42 25.13
C VAL A 257 21.63 -2.96 25.10
N GLN A 258 21.41 -2.36 23.92
CA GLN A 258 21.13 -0.92 23.81
C GLN A 258 19.65 -0.50 23.88
N ASN A 259 18.69 -1.42 23.92
CA ASN A 259 17.26 -1.08 23.97
C ASN A 259 16.64 -1.34 25.35
N LYS A 260 16.84 -0.39 26.28
CA LYS A 260 16.09 -0.34 27.54
C LYS A 260 15.37 1.02 27.64
N PRO A 261 14.04 1.10 27.46
CA PRO A 261 13.33 2.36 27.59
C PRO A 261 13.22 2.79 29.07
N GLN A 262 13.70 4.00 29.36
CA GLN A 262 13.46 4.71 30.62
C GLN A 262 12.00 5.14 30.71
N ALA A 263 11.30 4.67 31.75
CA ALA A 263 9.96 5.11 32.09
C ALA A 263 10.03 6.43 32.90
N THR A 264 9.51 7.52 32.34
CA THR A 264 9.20 8.74 33.09
C THR A 264 7.70 8.80 33.36
N ASN A 265 7.34 8.70 34.64
CA ASN A 265 6.04 9.08 35.16
C ASN A 265 5.86 10.59 35.03
N ASP A 266 4.72 11.05 34.53
CA ASP A 266 4.09 12.26 35.08
C ASP A 266 2.57 12.29 34.82
N ARG A 267 1.84 12.29 35.94
CA ARG A 267 0.41 12.56 36.07
C ARG A 267 0.23 14.04 36.35
N GLN A 268 -0.66 14.72 35.63
CA GLN A 268 -1.49 15.84 36.14
C GLN A 268 -2.59 16.13 35.08
N ASN A 269 -3.88 15.90 35.36
CA ASN A 269 -4.83 16.77 36.07
C ASN A 269 -5.45 17.86 35.15
N THR A 270 -6.76 17.79 34.88
CA THR A 270 -7.70 18.95 34.67
C THR A 270 -9.14 18.51 34.33
N PRO A 271 -10.17 19.36 34.56
CA PRO A 271 -11.46 18.92 35.09
C PRO A 271 -12.68 19.06 34.17
N TYR A 272 -13.74 18.38 34.61
CA TYR A 272 -15.16 18.41 34.23
C TYR A 272 -15.75 19.80 33.91
N ARG A 273 -16.58 19.90 32.86
CA ARG A 273 -17.62 20.95 32.76
C ARG A 273 -18.91 20.41 32.14
N ASN A 274 -19.99 20.60 32.89
CA ASN A 274 -21.36 20.16 32.70
C ASN A 274 -22.21 21.38 32.31
N TYR A 275 -23.10 21.27 31.32
CA TYR A 275 -24.12 22.28 31.03
C TYR A 275 -25.47 21.63 30.69
N ASN A 276 -26.46 21.94 31.53
CA ASN A 276 -27.90 21.69 31.38
C ASN A 276 -28.56 22.78 30.53
N TYR A 277 -29.57 22.42 29.72
CA TYR A 277 -30.67 23.31 29.31
C TYR A 277 -32.01 22.55 29.23
N PRO A 278 -33.17 23.20 29.53
CA PRO A 278 -34.45 22.53 29.71
C PRO A 278 -35.39 22.63 28.50
N ALA A 279 -36.37 21.71 28.49
CA ALA A 279 -37.46 21.55 27.53
C ALA A 279 -38.62 22.54 27.75
N ASN A 280 -39.37 22.84 26.69
CA ASN A 280 -40.80 23.20 26.78
C ASN A 280 -41.53 22.96 25.46
N GLY A 281 -42.66 22.25 25.53
CA GLY A 281 -43.55 21.93 24.40
C GLY A 281 -44.90 22.65 24.48
N ARG A 282 -45.58 22.79 23.33
CA ARG A 282 -47.03 23.09 23.21
C ARG A 282 -47.60 22.46 21.93
N GLN A 283 -48.71 21.73 22.10
CA GLN A 283 -49.54 21.12 21.05
C GLN A 283 -50.59 22.10 20.50
N VAL A 284 -50.91 22.04 19.20
CA VAL A 284 -52.10 22.68 18.60
C VAL A 284 -52.70 21.80 17.49
N ASN A 285 -54.05 21.73 17.51
CA ASN A 285 -54.99 20.88 16.78
C ASN A 285 -55.02 21.01 15.23
N ASN A 286 -55.54 19.94 14.61
CA ASN A 286 -55.61 19.63 13.17
C ASN A 286 -56.93 20.09 12.52
N ASP A 287 -56.85 21.11 11.65
CA ASP A 287 -57.86 21.42 10.61
C ASP A 287 -57.13 21.77 9.30
N ARG A 288 -56.51 20.78 8.63
CA ARG A 288 -55.41 21.01 7.66
C ARG A 288 -55.60 20.62 6.19
N ASN A 289 -56.73 20.12 5.73
CA ASN A 289 -56.74 19.39 4.44
C ASN A 289 -57.15 20.14 3.17
N ASN A 290 -57.20 21.48 3.12
CA ASN A 290 -57.55 22.14 1.84
C ASN A 290 -56.86 23.49 1.56
N PHE A 291 -55.52 23.53 1.62
CA PHE A 291 -54.76 24.69 1.15
C PHE A 291 -54.38 24.53 -0.32
N SER A 292 -55.03 25.29 -1.21
CA SER A 292 -54.84 25.24 -2.67
C SER A 292 -53.71 26.16 -3.20
N GLY A 293 -53.05 26.92 -2.33
CA GLY A 293 -51.97 27.84 -2.72
C GLY A 293 -50.59 27.16 -2.76
N PRO A 294 -49.65 27.65 -3.59
CA PRO A 294 -48.25 27.21 -3.54
C PRO A 294 -47.61 27.64 -2.22
N CYS A 295 -46.74 26.79 -1.69
CA CYS A 295 -45.99 27.03 -0.47
C CYS A 295 -45.00 28.19 -0.66
N PHE A 296 -45.07 29.23 0.17
CA PHE A 296 -44.18 30.40 0.06
C PHE A 296 -42.69 30.12 0.26
N LYS A 297 -42.35 28.94 0.80
CA LYS A 297 -40.96 28.49 0.94
C LYS A 297 -40.50 27.80 -0.35
N CYS A 298 -40.99 26.59 -0.63
CA CYS A 298 -40.50 25.79 -1.76
C CYS A 298 -41.25 26.01 -3.09
N GLN A 299 -42.27 26.87 -3.12
CA GLN A 299 -43.20 27.08 -4.25
C GLN A 299 -43.98 25.83 -4.72
N GLY A 300 -43.85 24.69 -4.02
CA GLY A 300 -44.61 23.47 -4.30
C GLY A 300 -46.07 23.55 -3.83
N ARG A 301 -46.98 22.81 -4.46
CA ARG A 301 -48.41 22.76 -4.08
C ARG A 301 -48.67 21.71 -2.99
N GLY A 302 -49.87 21.71 -2.42
CA GLY A 302 -50.38 20.64 -1.56
C GLY A 302 -49.95 20.68 -0.08
N HIS A 303 -49.25 21.73 0.38
CA HIS A 303 -48.88 21.90 1.78
C HIS A 303 -48.71 23.38 2.13
N ARG A 304 -48.85 23.74 3.42
CA ARG A 304 -48.59 25.12 3.90
C ARG A 304 -47.11 25.31 4.25
N GLN A 305 -46.66 26.56 4.36
CA GLN A 305 -45.27 26.91 4.74
C GLN A 305 -44.77 26.24 6.03
N ARG A 306 -45.68 25.97 6.98
CA ARG A 306 -45.41 25.29 8.25
C ARG A 306 -45.32 23.76 8.17
N GLU A 307 -45.75 23.19 7.05
CA GLU A 307 -45.65 21.76 6.70
C GLU A 307 -44.54 21.51 5.67
N CYS A 308 -43.84 22.58 5.27
CA CYS A 308 -42.78 22.52 4.27
C CYS A 308 -41.48 22.09 4.93
N TYR A 309 -40.98 20.92 4.55
CA TYR A 309 -39.70 20.37 5.02
C TYR A 309 -38.50 20.89 4.23
N TRP A 310 -38.69 21.89 3.37
CA TRP A 310 -37.60 22.51 2.63
C TRP A 310 -36.76 23.42 3.56
N ASN A 311 -35.46 23.12 3.63
CA ASN A 311 -34.49 23.81 4.48
C ASN A 311 -33.94 25.12 3.86
N GLY A 312 -34.38 25.48 2.65
CA GLY A 312 -33.93 26.70 1.98
C GLY A 312 -32.60 26.58 1.24
N MET A 313 -32.01 25.38 1.15
CA MET A 313 -30.80 25.15 0.36
C MET A 313 -31.15 24.60 -1.03
N GLY A 314 -30.57 25.21 -2.06
CA GLY A 314 -30.75 24.83 -3.47
C GLY A 314 -31.90 25.56 -4.20
N GLN A 315 -32.03 25.32 -5.51
CA GLN A 315 -33.13 25.86 -6.30
C GLN A 315 -34.42 25.08 -6.03
N SER A 316 -35.47 25.77 -5.58
CA SER A 316 -36.80 25.18 -5.47
C SER A 316 -37.48 25.14 -6.84
N SER A 317 -37.51 23.97 -7.45
CA SER A 317 -38.26 23.76 -8.70
C SER A 317 -39.61 23.12 -8.39
N SER A 318 -40.70 23.79 -8.78
CA SER A 318 -42.07 23.31 -8.59
C SER A 318 -42.40 22.03 -9.37
N THR A 319 -41.57 21.66 -10.36
CA THR A 319 -41.75 20.42 -11.13
C THR A 319 -41.04 19.20 -10.54
N ALA A 320 -40.10 19.40 -9.62
CA ALA A 320 -39.33 18.30 -9.03
C ALA A 320 -40.03 17.74 -7.77
N LYS A 321 -40.43 16.46 -7.82
CA LYS A 321 -40.91 15.71 -6.64
C LYS A 321 -39.73 15.04 -5.94
N CYS A 322 -39.60 15.29 -4.65
CA CYS A 322 -38.61 14.61 -3.81
C CYS A 322 -38.94 13.11 -3.70
N GLN A 323 -38.00 12.24 -4.05
CA GLN A 323 -38.22 10.78 -4.02
C GLN A 323 -38.37 10.20 -2.60
N LEU A 324 -37.92 10.94 -1.57
CA LEU A 324 -37.97 10.47 -0.18
C LEU A 324 -39.31 10.82 0.48
N CYS A 325 -39.74 12.08 0.40
CA CYS A 325 -40.94 12.57 1.08
C CYS A 325 -42.14 12.83 0.14
N GLN A 326 -41.95 12.65 -1.17
CA GLN A 326 -42.93 12.92 -2.24
C GLN A 326 -43.46 14.36 -2.36
N GLN A 327 -42.88 15.32 -1.63
CA GLN A 327 -43.25 16.73 -1.76
C GLN A 327 -42.55 17.41 -2.95
N GLU A 328 -43.22 18.39 -3.56
CA GLU A 328 -42.68 19.20 -4.65
C GLU A 328 -41.81 20.37 -4.12
N GLY A 329 -40.87 20.84 -4.93
CA GLY A 329 -40.06 22.04 -4.62
C GLY A 329 -38.66 21.76 -4.07
N HIS A 330 -38.23 20.49 -3.98
CA HIS A 330 -36.84 20.12 -3.65
C HIS A 330 -36.49 18.72 -4.18
N THR A 331 -35.20 18.43 -4.40
CA THR A 331 -34.72 17.09 -4.77
C THR A 331 -34.39 16.26 -3.52
N ALA A 332 -34.24 14.94 -3.68
CA ALA A 332 -33.97 14.01 -2.56
C ALA A 332 -32.74 14.40 -1.72
N ASN A 333 -31.69 14.94 -2.37
CA ASN A 333 -30.45 15.36 -1.71
C ASN A 333 -30.64 16.53 -0.72
N PHE A 334 -31.70 17.31 -0.85
CA PHE A 334 -32.01 18.44 0.04
C PHE A 334 -33.21 18.14 0.95
N CYS A 335 -33.64 16.88 1.04
CA CYS A 335 -34.77 16.50 1.88
C CYS A 335 -34.33 16.42 3.35
N ALA A 336 -35.04 17.08 4.26
CA ALA A 336 -34.75 16.98 5.69
C ALA A 336 -34.88 15.54 6.25
N GLN A 337 -35.63 14.67 5.56
CA GLN A 337 -35.71 13.24 5.90
C GLN A 337 -34.42 12.46 5.56
N PHE A 338 -33.63 12.96 4.62
CA PHE A 338 -32.33 12.37 4.27
C PHE A 338 -31.38 12.36 5.47
N ASP A 339 -31.39 13.42 6.29
CA ASP A 339 -30.57 13.52 7.50
C ASP A 339 -31.11 12.70 8.68
N SER A 340 -32.39 12.35 8.68
CA SER A 340 -33.03 11.64 9.80
C SER A 340 -33.02 10.11 9.64
N GLY A 341 -32.77 9.59 8.43
CA GLY A 341 -32.62 8.16 8.17
C GLY A 341 -31.35 7.53 8.76
N ASN A 342 -30.38 8.34 9.22
CA ASN A 342 -29.09 7.85 9.72
C ASN A 342 -28.92 7.95 11.26
N ARG A 343 -30.01 8.17 12.01
CA ARG A 343 -29.95 8.33 13.49
C ARG A 343 -31.00 7.52 14.27
N GLN A 344 -31.38 6.34 13.80
CA GLN A 344 -32.18 5.42 14.62
C GLN A 344 -31.53 4.04 14.71
N ASN A 345 -30.79 3.82 15.81
CA ASN A 345 -30.78 2.53 16.45
C ASN A 345 -30.55 2.67 17.97
N PRO A 346 -31.62 2.61 18.78
CA PRO A 346 -31.54 2.09 20.14
C PRO A 346 -32.27 0.74 20.18
N GLY A 347 -31.53 -0.33 20.48
CA GLY A 347 -32.13 -1.63 20.76
C GLY A 347 -32.95 -1.62 22.05
N ASP A 348 -33.90 -2.54 22.18
CA ASP A 348 -33.85 -3.61 23.18
C ASP A 348 -35.11 -4.50 23.14
N ARG A 349 -34.87 -5.80 23.36
CA ARG A 349 -35.71 -6.80 24.06
C ARG A 349 -37.12 -7.12 23.54
N HIS A 350 -37.25 -8.33 22.98
CA HIS A 350 -38.43 -9.17 23.24
C HIS A 350 -38.02 -10.52 23.84
N GLY A 351 -38.57 -10.79 25.01
CA GLY A 351 -38.58 -12.09 25.67
C GLY A 351 -39.72 -12.99 25.19
N ARG A 352 -39.55 -14.28 25.55
CA ARG A 352 -40.49 -15.40 25.62
C ARG A 352 -42.01 -15.15 25.43
N PRO A 353 -42.66 -16.13 24.80
CA PRO A 353 -43.78 -16.88 25.36
C PRO A 353 -43.34 -18.33 25.66
N GLY A 354 -43.93 -19.10 26.57
CA GLY A 354 -45.36 -19.25 26.82
C GLY A 354 -45.77 -20.57 26.19
#